data_AF-A0A976JMP4-F1
#
_entry.id   AF-A0A976JMP4-F1
#
_cell.length_a   1.000
_cell.length_b   1.000
_cell.length_c   1.000
_cell.angle_alpha   90.00
_cell.angle_beta   90.00
_cell.angle_gamma   90.00
#
_symmetry.space_group_name_H-M   'P 1'
#
loop_
_entity.id
_entity.type
_entity.pdbx_description
1 polymer ?
#
loop_
_entity_poly.entity_id
_entity_poly.type
_entity_poly.pdbx_seq_one_letter_code
_entity_poly.pdbx_strand_id
1 'polypeptide(L)'
;MTLKNFFLISLFVILAACGLATTRPKLEMSLAQSAFLAARQSKAQTLAPGLYRKAEFYYLKAKSSYKRKYFNKAKQYAILSKNFSERAEFVAIRKATLENL
;
A
#
# COMPACT_ATOMS: atom_id res chain seq x y z
N MET A 1 30.02 -29.88 -24.91
CA MET A 1 29.48 -29.09 -23.77
C MET A 1 29.80 -29.88 -22.52
N THR A 2 30.78 -29.44 -21.73
CA THR A 2 31.33 -30.22 -20.60
C THR A 2 30.33 -30.31 -19.45
N LEU A 3 30.40 -31.40 -18.67
CA LEU A 3 29.51 -31.66 -17.51
C LEU A 3 29.48 -30.48 -16.51
N LYS A 4 30.61 -29.77 -16.39
CA LYS A 4 30.77 -28.54 -15.59
C LYS A 4 29.88 -27.39 -16.08
N ASN A 5 29.70 -27.24 -17.40
CA ASN A 5 28.86 -26.19 -17.97
C ASN A 5 27.37 -26.48 -17.74
N PHE A 6 26.97 -27.76 -17.73
CA PHE A 6 25.59 -28.14 -17.40
C PHE A 6 25.25 -27.85 -15.93
N PHE A 7 26.20 -28.10 -15.02
CA PHE A 7 26.05 -27.78 -13.60
C PHE A 7 25.94 -26.28 -13.33
N LEU A 8 26.75 -25.46 -14.03
CA LEU A 8 26.69 -24.00 -13.93
C LEU A 8 25.37 -23.42 -14.47
N ILE A 9 24.85 -23.95 -15.57
CA ILE A 9 23.56 -23.51 -16.14
C ILE A 9 22.40 -23.91 -15.21
N SER A 10 22.43 -25.11 -14.64
CA SER A 10 21.44 -25.58 -13.67
C SER A 10 21.39 -24.68 -12.42
N LEU A 11 22.56 -24.29 -11.89
CA LEU A 11 22.66 -23.39 -10.74
C LEU A 11 22.05 -22.01 -11.04
N PHE A 12 22.25 -21.49 -12.25
CA PHE A 12 21.71 -20.19 -12.66
C PHE A 12 20.17 -20.21 -12.80
N VAL A 13 19.60 -21.33 -13.25
CA VAL A 13 18.14 -21.51 -13.37
C VAL A 13 17.46 -21.57 -12.00
N ILE A 14 18.09 -22.23 -11.01
CA ILE A 14 17.54 -22.33 -9.64
C ILE A 14 17.53 -20.96 -8.95
N LEU A 15 18.59 -20.16 -9.15
CA LEU A 15 18.67 -18.80 -8.60
C LEU A 15 17.65 -17.83 -9.23
N ALA A 16 17.25 -18.05 -10.48
CA ALA A 16 16.25 -17.22 -11.17
C ALA A 16 14.80 -17.52 -10.75
N ALA A 17 14.52 -18.68 -10.14
CA ALA A 17 13.15 -19.12 -9.83
C ALA A 17 12.54 -18.47 -8.56
N CYS A 18 13.33 -17.75 -7.74
CA CYS A 18 12.89 -17.23 -6.44
C CYS A 18 11.94 -16.01 -6.50
N GLY A 19 11.65 -15.48 -7.69
CA GLY A 19 10.84 -14.24 -7.86
C GLY A 19 9.31 -14.42 -7.89
N LEU A 20 8.79 -15.65 -8.01
CA LEU A 20 7.35 -15.87 -8.24
C LEU A 20 6.49 -15.95 -6.97
N ALA A 21 7.09 -16.01 -5.78
CA ALA A 21 6.36 -16.18 -4.52
C ALA A 21 5.89 -14.84 -3.89
N THR A 22 5.37 -13.90 -4.68
CA THR A 22 4.79 -12.68 -4.10
C THR A 22 3.43 -12.99 -3.47
N THR A 23 3.37 -12.98 -2.14
CA THR A 23 2.12 -13.27 -1.41
C THR A 23 1.11 -12.13 -1.55
N ARG A 24 -0.18 -12.49 -1.53
CA ARG A 24 -1.28 -11.53 -1.66
C ARG A 24 -1.37 -10.67 -0.38
N PRO A 25 -1.24 -9.33 -0.44
CA PRO A 25 -1.16 -8.46 0.74
C PRO A 25 -2.55 -8.13 1.29
N LYS A 26 -3.29 -9.16 1.73
CA LYS A 26 -4.68 -9.01 2.20
C LYS A 26 -4.75 -8.11 3.44
N LEU A 27 -3.80 -8.27 4.36
CA LEU A 27 -3.73 -7.51 5.61
C LEU A 27 -3.50 -6.03 5.33
N GLU A 28 -2.49 -5.69 4.53
CA GLU A 28 -2.12 -4.31 4.24
C GLU A 28 -3.24 -3.59 3.47
N MET A 29 -3.91 -4.29 2.55
CA MET A 29 -5.08 -3.75 1.84
C MET A 29 -6.24 -3.46 2.79
N SER A 30 -6.51 -4.36 3.75
CA SER A 30 -7.56 -4.18 4.76
C SER A 30 -7.26 -2.98 5.67
N LEU A 31 -6.03 -2.87 6.17
CA LEU A 31 -5.58 -1.75 6.99
C LEU A 31 -5.63 -0.41 6.26
N ALA A 32 -5.24 -0.39 4.98
CA ALA A 32 -5.36 0.82 4.17
C ALA A 32 -6.82 1.25 3.98
N GLN A 33 -7.73 0.28 3.81
CA GLN A 33 -9.16 0.55 3.69
C GLN A 33 -9.76 1.07 4.99
N SER A 34 -9.47 0.43 6.14
CA SER A 34 -9.97 0.89 7.43
C SER A 34 -9.46 2.30 7.76
N ALA A 35 -8.17 2.56 7.59
CA ALA A 35 -7.59 3.88 7.82
C ALA A 35 -8.20 4.95 6.90
N PHE A 36 -8.40 4.64 5.61
CA PHE A 36 -9.01 5.59 4.67
C PHE A 36 -10.48 5.92 5.03
N LEU A 37 -11.22 4.92 5.51
CA LEU A 37 -12.59 5.12 6.00
C LEU A 37 -12.62 6.00 7.26
N ALA A 38 -11.71 5.78 8.20
CA ALA A 38 -11.58 6.58 9.42
C ALA A 38 -11.23 8.05 9.11
N ALA A 39 -10.28 8.28 8.20
CA ALA A 39 -9.97 9.61 7.67
C ALA A 39 -11.19 10.29 7.02
N ARG A 40 -12.02 9.53 6.30
CA ARG A 40 -13.24 10.08 5.70
C ARG A 40 -14.28 10.44 6.76
N GLN A 41 -14.47 9.59 7.77
CA GLN A 41 -15.43 9.81 8.86
C GLN A 41 -15.08 11.03 9.72
N SER A 42 -13.79 11.29 9.92
CA SER A 42 -13.29 12.50 10.61
C SER A 42 -13.39 13.79 9.77
N LYS A 43 -14.05 13.75 8.60
CA LYS A 43 -14.17 14.89 7.67
C LYS A 43 -12.81 15.41 7.18
N ALA A 44 -11.80 14.53 7.06
CA ALA A 44 -10.47 14.94 6.62
C ALA A 44 -10.44 15.51 5.19
N GLN A 45 -11.46 15.27 4.36
CA GLN A 45 -11.60 15.89 3.05
C GLN A 45 -11.67 17.43 3.15
N THR A 46 -12.31 17.97 4.20
CA THR A 46 -12.41 19.43 4.40
C THR A 46 -11.33 19.95 5.34
N LEU A 47 -11.03 19.23 6.42
CA LEU A 47 -10.11 19.68 7.46
C LEU A 47 -8.62 19.41 7.12
N ALA A 48 -8.33 18.39 6.32
CA ALA A 48 -6.98 18.00 5.92
C ALA A 48 -6.87 17.59 4.42
N PRO A 49 -7.37 18.42 3.47
CA PRO A 49 -7.57 18.04 2.07
C PRO A 49 -6.31 17.56 1.37
N GLY A 50 -5.15 18.17 1.67
CA GLY A 50 -3.88 17.79 1.04
C GLY A 50 -3.42 16.38 1.41
N LEU A 51 -3.57 15.98 2.68
CA LEU A 51 -3.25 14.63 3.13
C LEU A 51 -4.29 13.62 2.66
N TYR A 52 -5.58 14.00 2.72
CA TYR A 52 -6.69 13.16 2.28
C TYR A 52 -6.59 12.80 0.79
N ARG A 53 -6.30 13.78 -0.09
CA ARG A 53 -6.11 13.52 -1.53
C ARG A 53 -4.93 12.61 -1.83
N LYS A 54 -3.82 12.73 -1.07
CA LYS A 54 -2.67 11.82 -1.19
C LYS A 54 -3.05 10.40 -0.77
N ALA A 55 -3.78 10.27 0.34
CA ALA A 55 -4.29 8.98 0.80
C ALA A 55 -5.17 8.33 -0.27
N GLU A 56 -6.16 9.06 -0.80
CA GLU A 56 -7.06 8.58 -1.84
C GLU A 56 -6.32 8.14 -3.10
N PHE A 57 -5.37 8.95 -3.58
CA PHE A 57 -4.56 8.62 -4.74
C PHE A 57 -3.82 7.29 -4.59
N TYR A 58 -3.16 7.08 -3.44
CA TYR A 58 -2.47 5.82 -3.17
C TYR A 58 -3.43 4.67 -2.94
N TYR A 59 -4.58 4.90 -2.30
CA TYR A 59 -5.62 3.88 -2.11
C TYR A 59 -6.13 3.35 -3.47
N LEU A 60 -6.44 4.24 -4.40
CA LEU A 60 -6.88 3.88 -5.75
C LEU A 60 -5.79 3.13 -6.52
N LYS A 61 -4.53 3.55 -6.43
CA LYS A 61 -3.38 2.83 -7.00
C LYS A 61 -3.18 1.44 -6.40
N ALA A 62 -3.37 1.30 -5.09
CA ALA A 62 -3.30 0.01 -4.40
C ALA A 62 -4.38 -0.94 -4.92
N LYS A 63 -5.64 -0.49 -5.01
CA LYS A 63 -6.76 -1.28 -5.56
C LYS A 63 -6.52 -1.70 -7.01
N SER A 64 -6.07 -0.76 -7.85
CA SER A 64 -5.76 -1.05 -9.27
C SER A 64 -4.64 -2.09 -9.40
N SER A 65 -3.55 -1.92 -8.65
CA SER A 65 -2.42 -2.86 -8.66
C SER A 65 -2.80 -4.24 -8.13
N TYR A 66 -3.63 -4.29 -7.08
CA TYR A 66 -4.14 -5.54 -6.50
C TYR A 66 -5.01 -6.30 -7.51
N LYS A 67 -5.90 -5.61 -8.24
CA LYS A 67 -6.73 -6.20 -9.31
C LYS A 67 -5.87 -6.80 -10.42
N ARG A 68 -4.76 -6.14 -10.76
CA ARG A 68 -3.78 -6.60 -11.77
C ARG A 68 -2.81 -7.68 -11.25
N LYS A 69 -2.98 -8.16 -10.02
CA LYS A 69 -2.10 -9.14 -9.34
C LYS A 69 -0.65 -8.66 -9.15
N TYR A 70 -0.40 -7.34 -9.21
CA TYR A 70 0.90 -6.76 -8.87
C TYR A 70 1.03 -6.57 -7.36
N PHE A 71 1.15 -7.68 -6.64
CA PHE A 71 1.02 -7.72 -5.18
C PHE A 71 2.07 -6.89 -4.44
N ASN A 72 3.33 -6.89 -4.87
CA ASN A 72 4.37 -6.06 -4.27
C ASN A 72 4.05 -4.55 -4.39
N LYS A 73 3.65 -4.10 -5.59
CA LYS A 73 3.25 -2.70 -5.82
C LYS A 73 1.99 -2.33 -5.03
N ALA A 74 1.01 -3.24 -5.00
CA ALA A 74 -0.21 -3.05 -4.22
C ALA A 74 0.10 -2.85 -2.73
N LYS A 75 0.99 -3.69 -2.17
CA LYS A 75 1.45 -3.57 -0.77
C LYS A 75 2.11 -2.21 -0.51
N GLN A 76 3.03 -1.79 -1.36
CA GLN A 76 3.70 -0.49 -1.21
C GLN A 76 2.70 0.68 -1.22
N TYR A 77 1.76 0.69 -2.18
CA TYR A 77 0.73 1.72 -2.23
C TYR A 77 -0.25 1.66 -1.05
N ALA A 78 -0.59 0.46 -0.57
CA ALA A 78 -1.45 0.29 0.60
C ALA A 78 -0.81 0.88 1.87
N ILE A 79 0.48 0.63 2.09
CA ILE A 79 1.22 1.21 3.22
C ILE A 79 1.24 2.74 3.14
N LEU A 80 1.51 3.31 1.95
CA LEU A 80 1.48 4.75 1.75
C LEU A 80 0.08 5.32 2.02
N SER A 81 -0.96 4.70 1.47
CA SER A 81 -2.35 5.07 1.70
C SER A 81 -2.69 5.08 3.19
N LYS A 82 -2.33 4.02 3.92
CA LYS A 82 -2.55 3.90 5.37
C LYS A 82 -1.91 5.06 6.11
N ASN A 83 -0.62 5.30 5.88
CA ASN A 83 0.14 6.35 6.57
C ASN A 83 -0.41 7.75 6.31
N PHE A 84 -0.81 8.06 5.07
CA PHE A 84 -1.44 9.36 4.76
C PHE A 84 -2.85 9.46 5.37
N SER A 85 -3.60 8.37 5.41
CA SER A 85 -4.94 8.34 6.00
C SER A 85 -4.89 8.61 7.50
N GLU A 86 -4.02 7.90 8.24
CA GLU A 86 -3.85 8.09 9.69
C GLU A 86 -3.44 9.54 10.03
N ARG A 87 -2.54 10.13 9.23
CA ARG A 87 -2.15 11.53 9.40
C ARG A 87 -3.30 12.49 9.08
N ALA A 88 -4.08 12.21 8.03
CA ALA A 88 -5.23 13.03 7.65
C ALA A 88 -6.30 13.00 8.74
N GLU A 89 -6.59 11.82 9.27
CA GLU A 89 -7.51 11.60 10.39
C GLU A 89 -7.08 12.37 11.64
N PHE A 90 -5.82 12.21 12.06
CA PHE A 90 -5.29 12.91 13.23
C PHE A 90 -5.41 14.43 13.10
N VAL A 91 -5.01 14.98 11.95
CA VAL A 91 -5.10 16.44 11.71
C VAL A 91 -6.55 16.90 11.69
N ALA A 92 -7.46 16.13 11.10
CA ALA A 92 -8.87 16.47 11.04
C ALA A 92 -9.51 16.47 12.42
N ILE A 93 -9.27 15.43 13.22
CA ILE A 93 -9.74 15.34 14.62
C ILE A 93 -9.18 16.51 15.42
N ARG A 94 -7.87 16.77 15.33
CA ARG A 94 -7.23 17.87 16.07
C ARG A 94 -7.84 19.23 15.73
N LYS A 95 -8.07 19.51 14.44
CA LYS A 95 -8.71 20.77 14.02
C LYS A 95 -10.14 20.87 14.53
N ALA A 96 -10.92 19.81 14.35
CA ALA A 96 -12.28 19.75 14.85
C ALA A 96 -12.34 19.97 16.37
N THR A 97 -11.44 19.38 17.16
CA THR A 97 -11.41 19.59 18.61
C THR A 97 -11.05 21.03 19.00
N LEU A 98 -10.13 21.67 18.27
CA LEU A 98 -9.70 23.04 18.55
C LEU A 98 -10.72 24.09 18.12
N GLU A 99 -11.51 23.82 17.08
CA GLU A 99 -12.62 24.70 16.66
C GLU A 99 -13.82 24.63 17.63
N ASN A 100 -13.92 23.58 18.46
CA ASN A 100 -14.98 23.40 19.45
C ASN A 100 -14.58 23.80 20.89
N LEU A 101 -13.35 24.30 21.08
CA LEU A 101 -12.83 24.86 22.34
C LEU A 101 -13.02 26.37 22.37
#